data_AF-A0A6V7L3P6-F1
#
_entry.id   AF-A0A6V7L3P6-F1
#
_cell.length_a   1.000
_cell.length_b   1.000
_cell.length_c   1.000
_cell.angle_alpha   90.00
_cell.angle_beta   90.00
_cell.angle_gamma   90.00
#
_symmetry.space_group_name_H-M   'P 1'
#
loop_
_entity.id
_entity.type
_entity.pdbx_description
1 polymer ?
#
loop_
_entity_poly.entity_id
_entity_poly.type
_entity_poly.pdbx_seq_one_letter_code
_entity_poly.pdbx_strand_id
1 'polypeptide(L)' 'RHLDGVWHTAIVAYGREYFFGPSGIQSIRP' A
#
# COMPACT_ATOMS: atom_id res chain seq x y z
N ARG A 1 0.55 -24.89 9.56
CA ARG A 1 1.31 -24.37 8.39
C ARG A 1 1.83 -22.99 8.77
N HIS A 2 3.13 -22.73 8.67
CA HIS A 2 3.72 -21.42 9.00
C HIS A 2 3.64 -20.49 7.79
N LEU A 3 3.34 -19.22 8.03
CA LEU A 3 3.42 -18.12 7.07
C LEU A 3 4.10 -16.96 7.77
N ASP A 4 5.08 -16.34 7.12
CA ASP A 4 5.81 -15.19 7.66
C ASP A 4 4.92 -13.92 7.73
N GLY A 5 3.84 -13.86 6.94
CA GLY A 5 2.86 -12.78 6.99
C GLY A 5 1.91 -12.74 5.78
N VAL A 6 0.92 -11.84 5.87
CA VAL A 6 0.05 -11.45 4.76
C VAL A 6 0.27 -9.96 4.53
N TRP A 7 0.91 -9.63 3.41
CA TRP A 7 1.45 -8.29 3.18
C TRP A 7 0.51 -7.45 2.32
N HIS A 8 0.22 -6.24 2.78
CA HIS A 8 -0.29 -5.14 1.96
C HIS A 8 0.85 -4.15 1.74
N THR A 9 1.04 -3.69 0.50
CA THR A 9 2.20 -2.88 0.11
C THR A 9 1.77 -1.67 -0.71
N ALA A 10 2.60 -0.64 -0.70
CA ALA A 10 2.39 0.61 -1.41
C ALA A 10 3.70 1.13 -2.03
N ILE A 11 3.59 2.08 -2.96
CA ILE A 11 4.72 2.82 -3.52
C ILE A 11 4.81 4.18 -2.83
N VAL A 12 6.00 4.56 -2.36
CA VAL A 12 6.25 5.93 -1.87
C VAL A 12 7.06 6.69 -2.90
N ALA A 13 6.47 7.75 -3.45
CA ALA A 13 7.10 8.62 -4.44
C ALA A 13 6.54 10.05 -4.30
N TYR A 14 7.32 11.06 -4.71
CA TYR A 14 6.85 12.46 -4.74
C TYR A 14 6.23 12.97 -3.40
N GLY A 15 6.73 12.46 -2.26
CA GLY A 15 6.22 12.82 -0.93
C GLY A 15 4.85 12.26 -0.58
N ARG A 16 4.41 11.20 -1.26
CA ARG A 16 3.11 10.52 -1.05
C ARG A 16 3.25 9.01 -1.11
N GLU A 17 2.36 8.31 -0.42
CA GLU A 17 2.17 6.87 -0.53
C GLU A 17 1.01 6.56 -1.49
N TYR A 18 1.16 5.55 -2.34
CA TYR A 18 0.20 5.12 -3.35
C TYR A 18 -0.09 3.63 -3.22
N PHE A 19 -1.37 3.26 -3.11
CA PHE A 19 -1.81 1.86 -3.01
C PHE A 19 -3.13 1.64 -3.75
N PHE A 20 -3.45 0.37 -4.02
CA PHE A 20 -4.72 -0.02 -4.63
C PHE A 20 -5.66 -0.61 -3.57
N GLY A 21 -6.87 -0.05 -3.47
CA GLY A 21 -7.89 -0.46 -2.52
C GLY A 21 -9.28 -0.59 -3.15
N PRO A 22 -10.34 -0.82 -2.36
CA PRO A 22 -11.70 -0.99 -2.85
C PRO A 22 -12.23 0.20 -3.68
N SER A 23 -11.64 1.37 -3.48
CA SER A 23 -11.99 2.61 -4.18
C SER A 23 -11.03 2.93 -5.34
N GLY A 24 -10.21 1.97 -5.78
CA GLY A 24 -9.23 2.16 -6.85
C GLY A 24 -7.86 2.61 -6.35
N ILE A 25 -7.17 3.45 -7.13
CA ILE A 25 -5.86 4.00 -6.76
C ILE A 25 -6.06 5.12 -5.72
N GLN A 26 -5.43 4.98 -4.56
CA GLN A 26 -5.51 5.94 -3.47
C GLN A 26 -4.12 6.50 -3.15
N SER A 27 -4.08 7.73 -2.60
CA SER A 27 -2.83 8.31 -2.11
C SER A 27 -3.01 9.06 -0.80
N ILE A 28 -2.04 8.91 0.11
CA ILE A 28 -2.01 9.58 1.41
C ILE A 28 -0.66 10.29 1.63
N ARG A 29 -0.59 11.20 2.60
CA ARG A 29 0.70 11.66 3.11
C ARG A 29 1.32 10.51 3.92
N PRO A 30 2.62 10.21 3.77
CA PRO A 30 3.30 9.22 4.59
C PRO A 30 3.19 9.56 6.09
#